data_AF-A0A357HZG6-F1
#
_entry.id   AF-A0A357HZG6-F1
#
_cell.length_a   1.000
_cell.length_b   1.000
_cell.length_c   1.000
_cell.angle_alpha   90.00
_cell.angle_beta   90.00
_cell.angle_gamma   90.00
#
_symmetry.space_group_name_H-M   'P 1'
#
loop_
_entity.id
_entity.type
_entity.pdbx_description
1 polymer ?
#
loop_
_entity_poly.entity_id
_entity_poly.type
_entity_poly.pdbx_seq_one_letter_code
_entity_poly.pdbx_strand_id
1 'polypeptide(L)'
;MVGQALCEKLQSRGHRVRRLSRSERGDVQWDVAAGQLDTAALVGVDVVVHLAGESVVQRWSSAAKERILRSRGASAHLLVDAILEQAQRPAFISASGISYYGADLEDWVDESSPMGDGFLAEVVREWEAAASALTDAGVRTAFLRTGIVLSRQGGALAKMLPAFKCGVGGRIGDGQQRMSW
;
A
#
# COMPACT_ATOMS: atom_id res chain seq x y z
N MET A 1 2.27 10.71 3.50
CA MET A 1 1.17 11.25 2.65
C MET A 1 -0.14 10.54 2.95
N VAL A 2 -0.47 9.40 2.31
CA VAL A 2 -1.76 8.70 2.54
C VAL A 2 -1.97 8.32 4.01
N GLY A 3 -0.99 7.64 4.62
CA GLY A 3 -1.11 7.23 6.03
C GLY A 3 -1.27 8.39 7.00
N GLN A 4 -0.61 9.53 6.75
CA GLN A 4 -0.75 10.72 7.59
C GLN A 4 -2.17 11.30 7.47
N ALA A 5 -2.65 11.52 6.24
CA ALA A 5 -4.00 12.04 6.01
C ALA A 5 -5.08 11.10 6.59
N LEU A 6 -4.87 9.78 6.51
CA LEU A 6 -5.75 8.79 7.12
C LEU A 6 -5.74 8.91 8.65
N CYS A 7 -4.57 9.00 9.29
CA CYS A 7 -4.46 9.17 10.74
C CYS A 7 -5.19 10.43 11.21
N GLU A 8 -4.92 11.58 10.58
CA GLU A 8 -5.57 12.86 10.89
C GLU A 8 -7.10 12.75 10.75
N LYS A 9 -7.58 12.12 9.66
CA LYS A 9 -9.02 11.95 9.44
C LYS A 9 -9.67 11.05 10.47
N LEU A 10 -9.04 9.92 10.81
CA LEU A 10 -9.55 8.99 11.82
C LEU A 10 -9.60 9.64 13.20
N GLN A 11 -8.53 10.33 13.60
CA GLN A 11 -8.48 11.06 14.87
C GLN A 11 -9.54 12.15 14.94
N SER A 12 -9.76 12.91 13.85
CA SER A 12 -10.81 13.94 13.78
C SER A 12 -12.23 13.39 13.95
N ARG A 13 -12.41 12.08 13.72
CA ARG A 13 -13.69 11.36 13.91
C ARG A 13 -13.80 10.67 15.27
N GLY A 14 -12.83 10.89 16.17
CA GLY A 14 -12.82 10.31 17.51
C GLY A 14 -12.24 8.90 17.59
N HIS A 15 -11.65 8.37 16.52
CA HIS A 15 -10.98 7.07 16.57
C HIS A 15 -9.60 7.20 17.23
N ARG A 16 -9.21 6.19 18.02
CA ARG A 16 -7.85 6.07 18.55
C ARG A 16 -6.95 5.44 17.50
N VAL A 17 -5.87 6.12 17.14
CA VAL A 17 -4.89 5.64 16.14
C VAL A 17 -3.56 5.36 16.82
N ARG A 18 -2.98 4.18 16.53
CA ARG A 18 -1.60 3.82 16.90
C ARG A 18 -0.80 3.65 15.60
N ARG A 19 0.28 4.41 15.45
CA ARG A 19 1.10 4.42 14.23
C ARG A 19 2.26 3.45 14.39
N LEU A 20 2.24 2.38 13.60
CA LEU A 20 3.35 1.46 13.47
C LEU A 20 4.40 2.03 12.50
N SER A 21 5.65 2.19 12.94
CA SER A 21 6.71 2.80 12.13
C SER A 21 8.07 2.15 12.39
N ARG A 22 8.94 2.16 11.37
CA ARG A 22 10.35 1.72 11.46
C ARG A 22 11.27 2.81 12.04
N SER A 23 10.70 3.93 12.48
CA SER A 23 11.42 5.09 12.99
C SER A 23 10.72 5.58 14.23
N GLU A 24 11.44 6.27 15.10
CA GLU A 24 10.95 6.81 16.39
C GLU A 24 9.74 7.75 16.28
N ARG A 25 9.33 8.13 15.05
CA ARG A 25 8.14 8.94 14.78
C ARG A 25 6.81 8.18 14.94
N GLY A 26 6.85 6.86 15.10
CA GLY A 26 5.66 6.02 15.36
C GLY A 26 5.36 5.83 16.84
N ASP A 27 4.11 5.53 17.15
CA ASP A 27 3.67 5.20 18.52
C ASP A 27 4.13 3.77 18.91
N VAL A 28 4.31 2.90 17.91
CA VAL A 28 4.81 1.53 18.05
C VAL A 28 5.95 1.33 17.04
N GLN A 29 7.05 0.78 17.52
CA GLN A 29 8.19 0.42 16.67
C GLN A 29 8.03 -1.01 16.14
N TRP A 30 8.54 -1.24 14.93
CA TRP A 30 8.72 -2.58 14.40
C TRP A 30 9.93 -2.62 13.48
N ASP A 31 10.52 -3.79 13.36
CA ASP A 31 11.62 -4.08 12.45
C ASP A 31 11.22 -5.21 11.51
N VAL A 32 10.78 -4.82 10.31
CA VAL A 32 10.41 -5.76 9.25
C VAL A 32 11.61 -6.59 8.78
N ALA A 33 12.82 -6.04 8.82
CA ALA A 33 14.01 -6.76 8.37
C ALA A 33 14.44 -7.82 9.39
N ALA A 34 14.27 -7.53 10.69
CA ALA A 34 14.50 -8.48 11.77
C ALA A 34 13.31 -9.40 12.08
N GLY A 35 12.14 -9.16 11.46
CA GLY A 35 10.91 -9.91 11.75
C GLY A 35 10.35 -9.63 13.15
N GLN A 36 10.57 -8.43 13.67
CA GLN A 36 10.21 -8.07 15.05
C GLN A 36 9.05 -7.09 15.09
N LEU A 37 7.99 -7.50 15.78
CA LEU A 37 6.84 -6.68 16.13
C LEU A 37 6.39 -7.11 17.53
N ASP A 38 6.27 -6.15 18.46
CA ASP A 38 5.65 -6.44 19.75
C ASP A 38 4.14 -6.68 19.53
N THR A 39 3.73 -7.93 19.66
CA THR A 39 2.33 -8.35 19.41
C THR A 39 1.38 -7.79 20.46
N ALA A 40 1.88 -7.40 21.64
CA ALA A 40 1.08 -6.71 22.65
C ALA A 40 0.57 -5.35 22.14
N ALA A 41 1.24 -4.75 21.14
CA ALA A 41 0.79 -3.52 20.52
C ALA A 41 -0.55 -3.66 19.77
N LEU A 42 -0.94 -4.89 19.40
CA LEU A 42 -2.22 -5.20 18.75
C LEU A 42 -3.36 -5.48 19.74
N VAL A 43 -3.08 -5.56 21.05
CA VAL A 43 -4.12 -5.78 22.05
C VAL A 43 -5.11 -4.61 22.07
N GLY A 44 -6.39 -4.95 21.94
CA GLY A 44 -7.48 -3.98 21.87
C GLY A 44 -7.46 -3.11 20.60
N VAL A 45 -6.86 -3.59 19.51
CA VAL A 45 -6.97 -2.98 18.19
C VAL A 45 -8.14 -3.62 17.44
N ASP A 46 -9.04 -2.81 16.89
CA ASP A 46 -10.19 -3.30 16.12
C ASP A 46 -9.86 -3.50 14.64
N VAL A 47 -8.95 -2.68 14.09
CA VAL A 47 -8.59 -2.65 12.67
C VAL A 47 -7.11 -2.34 12.51
N VAL A 48 -6.41 -3.13 11.68
CA VAL A 48 -5.06 -2.86 11.20
C VAL A 48 -5.12 -2.39 9.75
N VAL A 49 -4.48 -1.26 9.45
CA VAL A 49 -4.36 -0.73 8.08
C VAL A 49 -2.90 -0.75 7.65
N HIS A 50 -2.56 -1.63 6.71
CA HIS A 50 -1.21 -1.78 6.17
C HIS A 50 -1.00 -0.89 4.94
N LEU A 51 -0.23 0.19 5.11
CA LEU A 51 0.11 1.13 4.02
C LEU A 51 1.62 1.15 3.72
N ALA A 52 2.40 0.25 4.33
CA ALA A 52 3.85 0.25 4.24
C ALA A 52 4.32 -0.39 2.94
N GLY A 53 5.29 0.23 2.27
CA GLY A 53 5.91 -0.32 1.07
C GLY A 53 6.97 0.62 0.49
N GLU A 54 7.93 0.04 -0.22
CA GLU A 54 8.94 0.79 -0.98
C GLU A 54 8.30 1.55 -2.14
N SER A 55 8.73 2.80 -2.40
CA SER A 55 8.15 3.58 -3.50
C SER A 55 8.47 2.94 -4.87
N VAL A 56 7.47 2.82 -5.73
CA VAL A 56 7.69 2.37 -7.13
C VAL A 56 8.21 3.50 -8.02
N VAL A 57 8.14 4.77 -7.57
CA VAL A 57 8.53 5.94 -8.36
C VAL A 57 10.05 6.21 -8.24
N GLN A 58 10.84 5.22 -8.68
CA GLN A 58 12.30 5.19 -8.70
C GLN A 58 12.82 4.47 -9.96
N ARG A 59 14.13 4.48 -10.22
CA ARG A 59 14.72 3.70 -11.32
C ARG A 59 14.66 2.20 -11.01
N TRP A 60 14.11 1.40 -11.93
CA TRP A 60 13.93 -0.04 -11.74
C TRP A 60 15.13 -0.86 -12.21
N SER A 61 16.20 -0.88 -11.39
CA SER A 61 17.22 -1.93 -11.48
C SER A 61 16.70 -3.26 -10.91
N SER A 62 17.37 -4.38 -11.18
CA SER A 62 17.03 -5.68 -10.60
C SER A 62 16.94 -5.63 -9.08
N ALA A 63 17.92 -4.98 -8.44
CA ALA A 63 17.89 -4.75 -6.99
C ALA A 63 16.69 -3.91 -6.54
N ALA A 64 16.28 -2.89 -7.32
CA ALA A 64 15.11 -2.08 -6.99
C ALA A 64 13.81 -2.86 -7.08
N LYS A 65 13.66 -3.69 -8.12
CA LYS A 65 12.52 -4.60 -8.26
C LYS A 65 12.43 -5.56 -7.06
N GLU A 66 13.55 -6.14 -6.66
CA GLU A 66 13.61 -7.02 -5.48
C GLU A 66 13.19 -6.31 -4.20
N ARG A 67 13.69 -5.08 -3.94
CA ARG A 67 13.25 -4.29 -2.77
C ARG A 67 11.77 -3.95 -2.82
N ILE A 68 11.25 -3.59 -3.99
CA ILE A 68 9.82 -3.27 -4.19
C ILE A 68 8.96 -4.46 -3.79
N LEU A 69 9.32 -5.66 -4.25
CA LEU A 69 8.64 -6.91 -3.96
C LEU A 69 8.74 -7.28 -2.47
N ARG A 70 9.98 -7.40 -1.96
CA ARG A 70 10.24 -7.85 -0.59
C ARG A 70 9.66 -6.93 0.47
N SER A 71 9.72 -5.60 0.27
CA SER A 71 9.26 -4.62 1.27
C SER A 71 7.79 -4.80 1.66
N ARG A 72 6.94 -5.16 0.69
CA ARG A 72 5.50 -5.35 0.90
C ARG A 72 5.22 -6.70 1.53
N GLY A 73 5.72 -7.77 0.90
CA GLY A 73 5.51 -9.15 1.38
C GLY A 73 6.00 -9.36 2.81
N ALA A 74 7.24 -8.98 3.12
CA ALA A 74 7.81 -9.17 4.46
C ALA A 74 7.02 -8.42 5.55
N SER A 75 6.62 -7.18 5.26
CA SER A 75 5.87 -6.36 6.20
C SER A 75 4.42 -6.83 6.38
N ALA A 76 3.81 -7.37 5.32
CA ALA A 76 2.50 -7.99 5.37
C ALA A 76 2.54 -9.29 6.18
N HIS A 77 3.49 -10.19 5.91
CA HIS A 77 3.65 -11.44 6.66
C HIS A 77 3.82 -11.21 8.16
N LEU A 78 4.69 -10.26 8.56
CA LEU A 78 4.88 -9.95 9.97
C LEU A 78 3.60 -9.46 10.66
N LEU A 79 2.75 -8.68 9.95
CA LEU A 79 1.46 -8.27 10.49
C LEU A 79 0.46 -9.44 10.53
N VAL A 80 0.47 -10.30 9.52
CA VAL A 80 -0.40 -11.46 9.43
C VAL A 80 -0.13 -12.39 10.61
N ASP A 81 1.12 -12.73 10.85
CA ASP A 81 1.53 -13.58 11.98
C ASP A 81 1.09 -12.96 13.31
N ALA A 82 1.40 -11.68 13.52
CA ALA A 82 1.04 -10.96 14.74
C ALA A 82 -0.48 -10.86 14.98
N ILE A 83 -1.28 -10.73 13.90
CA ILE A 83 -2.74 -10.72 13.96
C ILE A 83 -3.29 -12.10 14.32
N LEU A 84 -2.73 -13.17 13.73
CA LEU A 84 -3.20 -14.53 13.96
C LEU A 84 -2.96 -15.01 15.39
N GLU A 85 -1.95 -14.48 16.06
CA GLU A 85 -1.64 -14.71 17.49
C GLU A 85 -2.65 -14.05 18.44
N GLN A 86 -3.45 -13.08 17.97
CA GLN A 86 -4.40 -12.40 18.85
C GLN A 86 -5.62 -13.28 19.15
N ALA A 87 -6.04 -13.31 20.43
CA ALA A 87 -7.29 -13.94 20.84
C ALA A 87 -8.51 -13.29 20.16
N GLN A 88 -8.49 -11.96 20.04
CA GLN A 88 -9.46 -11.19 19.25
C GLN A 88 -8.74 -10.56 18.06
N ARG A 89 -8.93 -11.14 16.88
CA ARG A 89 -8.24 -10.74 15.66
C ARG A 89 -8.85 -9.45 15.08
N PRO A 90 -8.07 -8.37 14.88
CA PRO A 90 -8.56 -7.16 14.21
C PRO A 90 -8.94 -7.43 12.76
N ALA A 91 -9.86 -6.64 12.20
CA ALA A 91 -10.03 -6.60 10.75
C ALA A 91 -8.76 -6.05 10.08
N PHE A 92 -8.49 -6.50 8.85
CA PHE A 92 -7.28 -6.12 8.12
C PHE A 92 -7.62 -5.38 6.83
N ILE A 93 -6.98 -4.25 6.61
CA ILE A 93 -7.08 -3.48 5.37
C ILE A 93 -5.67 -3.31 4.83
N SER A 94 -5.38 -3.91 3.68
CA SER A 94 -4.09 -3.75 3.02
C SER A 94 -4.19 -2.77 1.87
N ALA A 95 -3.21 -1.89 1.75
CA ALA A 95 -2.95 -1.22 0.49
C ALA A 95 -2.63 -2.26 -0.60
N SER A 96 -3.00 -1.92 -1.81
CA SER A 96 -2.73 -2.62 -3.05
C SER A 96 -2.60 -1.55 -4.16
N GLY A 97 -2.61 -1.93 -5.44
CA GLY A 97 -2.54 -0.99 -6.54
C GLY A 97 -3.36 -1.42 -7.75
N ILE A 98 -3.87 -0.44 -8.51
CA ILE A 98 -4.54 -0.68 -9.80
C ILE A 98 -3.64 -1.41 -10.81
N SER A 99 -2.33 -1.44 -10.57
CA SER A 99 -1.40 -2.25 -11.37
C SER A 99 -1.70 -3.74 -11.35
N TYR A 100 -2.58 -4.21 -10.45
CA TYR A 100 -3.20 -5.54 -10.54
C TYR A 100 -3.74 -5.83 -11.95
N TYR A 101 -4.36 -4.82 -12.58
CA TYR A 101 -5.02 -4.97 -13.89
C TYR A 101 -4.03 -4.83 -15.07
N GLY A 102 -2.74 -4.59 -14.81
CA GLY A 102 -1.76 -4.33 -15.87
C GLY A 102 -1.76 -2.88 -16.35
N ALA A 103 -0.90 -2.59 -17.34
CA ALA A 103 -0.71 -1.24 -17.88
C ALA A 103 -1.51 -0.97 -19.17
N ASP A 104 -1.72 -2.00 -19.99
CA ASP A 104 -2.30 -1.88 -21.33
C ASP A 104 -3.78 -2.29 -21.32
N LEU A 105 -4.60 -1.49 -20.64
CA LEU A 105 -6.04 -1.72 -20.53
C LEU A 105 -6.78 -1.17 -21.75
N GLU A 106 -7.34 -2.07 -22.58
CA GLU A 106 -8.21 -1.70 -23.70
C GLU A 106 -9.64 -1.38 -23.21
N ASP A 107 -10.12 -2.13 -22.22
CA ASP A 107 -11.47 -2.03 -21.68
C ASP A 107 -11.52 -1.43 -20.26
N TRP A 108 -12.74 -1.10 -19.82
CA TRP A 108 -12.97 -0.75 -18.41
C TRP A 108 -12.81 -1.99 -17.53
N VAL A 109 -12.24 -1.80 -16.35
CA VAL A 109 -12.01 -2.86 -15.36
C VAL A 109 -12.67 -2.53 -14.04
N ASP A 110 -13.02 -3.57 -13.31
CA ASP A 110 -13.58 -3.53 -11.96
C ASP A 110 -12.90 -4.57 -11.04
N GLU A 111 -13.36 -4.71 -9.81
CA GLU A 111 -12.80 -5.66 -8.82
C GLU A 111 -12.96 -7.13 -9.22
N SER A 112 -13.86 -7.45 -10.16
CA SER A 112 -14.07 -8.81 -10.68
C SER A 112 -13.17 -9.14 -11.89
N SER A 113 -12.54 -8.11 -12.47
CA SER A 113 -11.67 -8.26 -13.64
C SER A 113 -10.41 -9.06 -13.30
N PRO A 114 -9.90 -9.86 -14.25
CA PRO A 114 -8.71 -10.68 -14.03
C PRO A 114 -7.46 -9.83 -13.79
N MET A 115 -6.46 -10.45 -13.19
CA MET A 115 -5.13 -9.87 -13.08
C MET A 115 -4.52 -9.70 -14.48
N GLY A 116 -3.87 -8.57 -14.72
CA GLY A 116 -3.07 -8.33 -15.91
C GLY A 116 -1.64 -8.82 -15.77
N ASP A 117 -0.82 -8.48 -16.77
CA ASP A 117 0.57 -8.92 -16.85
C ASP A 117 1.58 -7.86 -16.39
N GLY A 118 2.81 -8.32 -16.16
CA GLY A 118 3.97 -7.48 -15.92
C GLY A 118 4.35 -7.33 -14.45
N PHE A 119 5.52 -6.74 -14.24
CA PHE A 119 6.18 -6.72 -12.93
C PHE A 119 5.32 -6.12 -11.80
N LEU A 120 4.56 -5.04 -12.07
CA LEU A 120 3.74 -4.44 -11.02
C LEU A 120 2.48 -5.25 -10.69
N ALA A 121 1.93 -5.99 -11.66
CA ALA A 121 0.84 -6.94 -11.40
C ALA A 121 1.34 -8.08 -10.50
N GLU A 122 2.53 -8.62 -10.78
CA GLU A 122 3.20 -9.60 -9.91
C GLU A 122 3.44 -9.08 -8.50
N VAL A 123 3.90 -7.84 -8.36
CA VAL A 123 4.09 -7.19 -7.05
C VAL A 123 2.77 -7.13 -6.27
N VAL A 124 1.67 -6.79 -6.94
CA VAL A 124 0.35 -6.75 -6.30
C VAL A 124 -0.11 -8.15 -5.92
N ARG A 125 0.05 -9.14 -6.81
CA ARG A 125 -0.30 -10.53 -6.54
C ARG A 125 0.39 -11.06 -5.29
N GLU A 126 1.70 -10.89 -5.20
CA GLU A 126 2.48 -11.35 -4.04
C GLU A 126 2.08 -10.59 -2.76
N TRP A 127 1.76 -9.31 -2.88
CA TRP A 127 1.32 -8.52 -1.73
C TRP A 127 -0.07 -8.95 -1.22
N GLU A 128 -1.05 -9.14 -2.11
CA GLU A 128 -2.38 -9.61 -1.73
C GLU A 128 -2.32 -11.06 -1.19
N ALA A 129 -1.51 -11.92 -1.82
CA ALA A 129 -1.29 -13.29 -1.38
C ALA A 129 -0.64 -13.38 0.01
N ALA A 130 0.24 -12.45 0.37
CA ALA A 130 0.87 -12.44 1.70
C ALA A 130 -0.14 -12.35 2.84
N ALA A 131 -1.35 -11.82 2.59
CA ALA A 131 -2.43 -11.71 3.57
C ALA A 131 -3.51 -12.81 3.45
N SER A 132 -3.33 -13.82 2.57
CA SER A 132 -4.34 -14.87 2.36
C SER A 132 -4.67 -15.64 3.62
N ALA A 133 -3.66 -15.90 4.47
CA ALA A 133 -3.82 -16.64 5.73
C ALA A 133 -4.80 -15.95 6.70
N LEU A 134 -4.98 -14.63 6.61
CA LEU A 134 -6.00 -13.91 7.39
C LEU A 134 -7.41 -14.26 6.92
N THR A 135 -7.63 -14.26 5.60
CA THR A 135 -8.90 -14.64 5.00
C THR A 135 -9.25 -16.09 5.33
N ASP A 136 -8.28 -17.01 5.20
CA ASP A 136 -8.45 -18.43 5.53
C ASP A 136 -8.81 -18.63 7.02
N ALA A 137 -8.27 -17.78 7.88
CA ALA A 137 -8.54 -17.75 9.31
C ALA A 137 -9.84 -17.00 9.69
N GLY A 138 -10.66 -16.60 8.71
CA GLY A 138 -11.94 -15.91 8.91
C GLY A 138 -11.81 -14.43 9.31
N VAL A 139 -10.63 -13.84 9.21
CA VAL A 139 -10.41 -12.42 9.50
C VAL A 139 -10.96 -11.59 8.34
N ARG A 140 -11.82 -10.62 8.66
CA ARG A 140 -12.35 -9.69 7.65
C ARG A 140 -11.21 -8.89 7.04
N THR A 141 -10.94 -9.15 5.76
CA THR A 141 -9.78 -8.63 5.04
C THR A 141 -10.23 -7.88 3.78
N ALA A 142 -9.62 -6.72 3.50
CA ALA A 142 -9.89 -5.94 2.29
C ALA A 142 -8.59 -5.42 1.66
N PHE A 143 -8.54 -5.40 0.33
CA PHE A 143 -7.42 -4.89 -0.46
C PHE A 143 -7.82 -3.62 -1.19
N LEU A 144 -7.07 -2.54 -1.00
CA LEU A 144 -7.35 -1.23 -1.59
C LEU A 144 -6.47 -1.02 -2.83
N ARG A 145 -6.95 -1.45 -4.01
CA ARG A 145 -6.29 -1.27 -5.31
C ARG A 145 -6.33 0.19 -5.73
N THR A 146 -5.44 0.99 -5.16
CA THR A 146 -5.46 2.45 -5.28
C THR A 146 -4.78 2.90 -6.58
N GLY A 147 -5.37 3.89 -7.25
CA GLY A 147 -4.79 4.59 -8.39
C GLY A 147 -3.74 5.63 -8.01
N ILE A 148 -3.51 6.60 -8.89
CA ILE A 148 -2.55 7.68 -8.66
C ILE A 148 -3.15 8.69 -7.67
N VAL A 149 -2.68 8.65 -6.42
CA VAL A 149 -3.08 9.65 -5.43
C VAL A 149 -2.43 11.01 -5.74
N LEU A 150 -3.25 11.99 -6.11
CA LEU A 150 -2.83 13.38 -6.33
C LEU A 150 -2.93 14.19 -5.03
N SER A 151 -1.81 14.77 -4.60
CA SER A 151 -1.72 15.53 -3.35
C SER A 151 -0.79 16.73 -3.51
N ARG A 152 -1.13 17.85 -2.85
CA ARG A 152 -0.25 19.03 -2.80
C ARG A 152 0.99 18.80 -1.93
N GLN A 153 0.95 17.81 -1.04
CA GLN A 153 1.98 17.52 -0.05
C GLN A 153 3.04 16.53 -0.56
N GLY A 154 2.92 16.00 -1.79
CA GLY A 154 3.90 15.07 -2.36
C GLY A 154 3.35 14.21 -3.49
N GLY A 155 3.99 13.05 -3.70
CA GLY A 155 3.52 12.06 -4.66
C GLY A 155 3.71 12.46 -6.13
N ALA A 156 2.85 11.94 -7.00
CA ALA A 156 2.92 12.15 -8.45
C ALA A 156 2.72 13.64 -8.81
N LEU A 157 1.73 14.30 -8.21
CA LEU A 157 1.43 15.70 -8.50
C LEU A 157 2.63 16.63 -8.23
N ALA A 158 3.33 16.44 -7.10
CA ALA A 158 4.50 17.23 -6.78
C ALA A 158 5.65 17.06 -7.80
N LYS A 159 5.77 15.89 -8.44
CA LYS A 159 6.74 15.65 -9.52
C LYS A 159 6.31 16.26 -10.86
N MET A 160 5.00 16.35 -11.11
CA MET A 160 4.45 16.94 -12.35
C MET A 160 4.48 18.47 -12.32
N LEU A 161 4.15 19.09 -11.19
CA LEU A 161 3.93 20.53 -11.07
C LEU A 161 5.06 21.43 -11.61
N PRO A 162 6.37 21.14 -11.44
CA PRO A 162 7.42 22.01 -11.94
C PRO A 162 7.36 22.24 -13.45
N ALA A 163 7.16 21.18 -14.25
CA ALA A 163 7.08 21.30 -15.71
C ALA A 163 5.88 22.16 -16.12
N PHE A 164 4.71 21.94 -15.51
CA PHE A 164 3.51 22.73 -15.78
C PHE A 164 3.66 24.20 -15.36
N LYS A 165 4.28 24.48 -14.20
CA LYS A 165 4.54 25.85 -13.75
C LYS A 165 5.53 26.60 -14.63
N CYS A 166 6.47 25.89 -15.25
CA CYS A 166 7.44 26.46 -16.20
C CYS A 166 6.88 26.55 -17.64
N GLY A 167 5.61 26.21 -17.88
CA GLY A 167 5.02 26.25 -19.22
C GLY A 167 5.51 25.16 -20.18
N VAL A 168 6.25 24.16 -19.68
CA VAL A 168 6.80 23.04 -20.45
C VAL A 168 6.11 21.70 -20.13
N GLY A 169 4.97 21.76 -19.42
CA GLY A 169 4.10 20.61 -19.23
C GLY A 169 3.46 20.21 -20.57
N GLY A 170 3.23 18.91 -20.77
CA GLY A 170 2.72 18.40 -22.03
C GLY A 170 2.19 16.98 -21.92
N ARG A 171 1.81 16.42 -23.07
CA ARG A 171 1.38 15.02 -23.19
C ARG A 171 2.58 14.09 -23.04
N ILE A 172 2.38 12.96 -22.38
CA ILE A 172 3.38 11.89 -22.28
C ILE A 172 3.01 10.86 -23.35
N GLY A 173 3.95 10.50 -24.24
CA GLY A 173 3.67 9.58 -25.34
C GLY A 173 2.65 10.16 -26.32
N ASP A 174 1.70 9.34 -26.76
CA ASP A 174 0.57 9.76 -27.60
C ASP A 174 -0.56 10.47 -26.83
N GLY A 175 -0.58 10.33 -25.50
CA GLY A 175 -1.59 10.92 -24.62
C GLY A 175 -2.90 10.14 -24.57
N GLN A 176 -2.96 8.91 -25.11
CA GLN A 176 -4.15 8.06 -25.09
C GLN A 176 -4.22 7.13 -23.87
N GLN A 177 -3.13 7.05 -23.10
CA GLN A 177 -3.08 6.25 -21.89
C GLN A 177 -4.12 6.68 -20.87
N ARG A 178 -4.79 5.69 -20.25
CA ARG A 178 -5.74 5.94 -19.18
C ARG A 178 -4.99 6.28 -17.89
N MET A 179 -5.36 7.40 -17.27
CA MET A 179 -4.84 7.80 -15.96
C MET A 179 -5.94 7.60 -14.92
N SER A 180 -5.82 6.56 -14.10
CA SER A 180 -6.72 6.32 -12.96
C SER A 180 -6.14 7.02 -11.72
N TRP A 181 -6.83 8.04 -11.22
CA TRP A 181 -6.39 8.94 -10.15
C TRP A 181 -7.52 9.28 -9.17
#